data_AF-V3ZSE2-F1
#
_entry.id   AF-V3ZSE2-F1
#
_cell.length_a   1.000
_cell.length_b   1.000
_cell.length_c   1.000
_cell.angle_alpha   90.00
_cell.angle_beta   90.00
_cell.angle_gamma   90.00
#
_symmetry.space_group_name_H-M   'P 1'
#
loop_
_entity.id
_entity.type
_entity.pdbx_description
1 polymer ?
#
loop_
_entity_poly.entity_id
_entity_poly.type
_entity_poly.pdbx_seq_one_letter_code
_entity_poly.pdbx_strand_id
1 'polypeptide(L)'
;MGILWSKTSKGLKNVNAYHRAHKVVNQEKPKIAPRHPRTKKLLEEFATENPQILNDQQVKNVGLLEKLKDVKVDSYGPPAEIKSARKLPETRSALKDYEYGIREPDKIPEGKVTLRLVHKMLIAYQVSPDEQTISKLSKEYKLDEKTLQQVLVHFKAMNLHIP
;
A
#
# COMPACT_ATOMS: atom_id res chain seq x y z
N MET A 1 23.72 -29.20 16.07
CA MET A 1 22.35 -29.62 16.40
C MET A 1 21.23 -28.68 15.91
N GLY A 2 21.45 -27.37 15.73
CA GLY A 2 20.37 -26.42 15.38
C GLY A 2 19.72 -26.56 14.00
N ILE A 3 20.44 -27.07 12.99
CA ILE A 3 19.92 -27.17 11.60
C ILE A 3 18.90 -28.32 11.45
N LEU A 4 19.15 -29.46 12.12
CA LEU A 4 18.22 -30.59 12.15
C LEU A 4 16.92 -30.23 12.90
N TRP A 5 17.04 -29.48 14.00
CA TRP A 5 15.90 -29.05 14.80
C TRP A 5 15.06 -27.96 14.10
N SER A 6 15.68 -27.09 13.29
CA SER A 6 14.95 -26.10 12.50
C SER A 6 14.16 -26.74 11.35
N LYS A 7 14.68 -27.80 10.73
CA LYS A 7 13.98 -28.54 9.68
C LYS A 7 12.77 -29.32 10.21
N THR A 8 12.87 -29.92 11.40
CA THR A 8 11.75 -30.66 12.01
C THR A 8 10.71 -29.75 12.66
N SER A 9 11.12 -28.65 13.29
CA SER A 9 10.18 -27.70 13.92
C SER A 9 9.31 -26.92 12.93
N LYS A 10 9.75 -26.75 11.66
CA LYS A 10 8.93 -26.11 10.61
C LYS A 10 7.60 -26.84 10.35
N GLY A 11 7.58 -28.17 10.42
CA GLY A 11 6.35 -28.96 10.25
C GLY A 11 5.34 -28.71 11.38
N LEU A 12 5.83 -28.57 12.61
CA LEU A 12 5.00 -28.31 13.80
C LEU A 12 4.42 -26.88 13.82
N LYS A 13 5.14 -25.89 13.29
CA LYS A 13 4.67 -24.49 13.24
C LYS A 13 3.44 -24.30 12.36
N ASN A 14 3.27 -25.16 11.34
CA ASN A 14 2.22 -25.00 10.33
C ASN A 14 1.01 -25.93 10.54
N VAL A 15 0.97 -26.70 11.62
CA VAL A 15 -0.15 -27.63 11.92
C VAL A 15 -1.49 -26.90 11.93
N ASN A 16 -1.54 -25.65 12.39
CA ASN A 16 -2.74 -24.82 12.35
C ASN A 16 -3.16 -24.43 10.93
N ALA A 17 -2.21 -24.20 10.03
CA ALA A 17 -2.49 -23.89 8.62
C ALA A 17 -3.03 -25.13 7.88
N TYR A 18 -2.43 -26.30 8.13
CA TYR A 18 -2.89 -27.58 7.58
C TYR A 18 -4.30 -27.93 8.05
N HIS A 19 -4.60 -27.81 9.36
CA HIS A 19 -5.95 -28.06 9.86
C HIS A 19 -6.98 -27.08 9.27
N ARG A 20 -6.62 -25.80 9.08
CA ARG A 20 -7.50 -24.82 8.40
C ARG A 20 -7.75 -25.19 6.94
N ALA A 21 -6.71 -25.60 6.22
CA ALA A 21 -6.82 -26.03 4.83
C ALA A 21 -7.71 -27.28 4.70
N HIS A 22 -7.42 -28.33 5.49
CA HIS A 22 -8.24 -29.55 5.50
C HIS A 22 -9.69 -29.28 5.90
N LYS A 23 -9.95 -28.38 6.85
CA LYS A 23 -11.32 -27.98 7.21
C LYS A 23 -12.09 -27.36 6.04
N VAL A 24 -11.42 -26.67 5.11
CA VAL A 24 -12.08 -26.06 3.95
C VAL A 24 -12.17 -27.04 2.79
N VAL A 25 -11.13 -27.85 2.55
CA VAL A 25 -11.10 -28.85 1.47
C VAL A 25 -12.08 -30.00 1.72
N ASN A 26 -12.26 -30.42 2.98
CA ASN A 26 -13.18 -31.49 3.34
C ASN A 26 -14.66 -31.04 3.39
N GLN A 27 -14.97 -29.78 3.09
CA GLN A 27 -16.37 -29.33 2.95
C GLN A 27 -16.91 -29.83 1.62
N GLU A 28 -18.11 -30.44 1.62
CA GLU A 28 -18.75 -30.93 0.39
C GLU A 28 -18.89 -29.84 -0.68
N LYS A 29 -19.11 -28.58 -0.25
CA LYS A 29 -19.11 -27.41 -1.13
C LYS A 29 -18.38 -26.25 -0.47
N PRO A 30 -17.54 -25.51 -1.22
CA PRO A 30 -16.88 -24.33 -0.69
C PRO A 30 -17.90 -23.25 -0.33
N LYS A 31 -17.70 -22.59 0.81
CA LYS A 31 -18.49 -21.42 1.21
C LYS A 31 -18.25 -20.28 0.22
N ILE A 32 -19.34 -19.78 -0.39
CA ILE A 32 -19.28 -18.65 -1.31
C ILE A 32 -18.80 -17.41 -0.56
N ALA A 33 -17.94 -16.62 -1.22
CA ALA A 33 -17.46 -15.35 -0.68
C ALA A 33 -18.63 -14.38 -0.38
N PRO A 34 -18.56 -13.59 0.70
CA PRO A 34 -19.59 -12.61 1.01
C PRO A 34 -19.65 -11.56 -0.11
N ARG A 35 -20.87 -11.33 -0.63
CA ARG A 35 -21.14 -10.30 -1.64
C ARG A 35 -21.47 -8.96 -0.98
N HIS A 36 -21.19 -7.87 -1.69
CA HIS A 36 -21.56 -6.51 -1.26
C HIS A 36 -23.09 -6.37 -1.15
N PRO A 37 -23.64 -5.60 -0.17
CA PRO A 37 -25.08 -5.48 0.03
C PRO A 37 -25.87 -5.08 -1.22
N ARG A 38 -25.34 -4.14 -2.01
CA ARG A 38 -25.97 -3.73 -3.28
C ARG A 38 -26.11 -4.90 -4.25
N THR A 39 -25.06 -5.72 -4.40
CA THR A 39 -25.07 -6.88 -5.29
C THR A 39 -26.02 -7.96 -4.78
N LYS A 40 -26.16 -8.13 -3.45
CA LYS A 40 -27.14 -9.07 -2.89
C LYS A 40 -28.57 -8.68 -3.26
N LYS A 41 -28.94 -7.41 -3.06
CA LYS A 41 -30.27 -6.89 -3.42
C LYS A 41 -30.61 -7.13 -4.89
N LEU A 42 -29.69 -6.76 -5.79
CA LEU A 42 -29.89 -6.96 -7.24
C LEU A 42 -30.11 -8.43 -7.62
N LEU A 43 -29.42 -9.35 -6.95
CA LEU A 43 -29.59 -10.78 -7.22
C LEU A 43 -30.88 -11.33 -6.64
N GLU A 44 -31.32 -10.83 -5.49
CA GLU A 44 -32.60 -11.18 -4.88
C GLU A 44 -33.76 -10.67 -5.75
N GLU A 45 -33.69 -9.42 -6.21
CA GLU A 45 -34.64 -8.82 -7.16
C GLU A 45 -34.71 -9.64 -8.46
N PHE A 46 -33.55 -9.93 -9.07
CA PHE A 46 -33.50 -10.76 -10.28
C PHE A 46 -34.08 -12.16 -10.07
N ALA A 47 -33.83 -12.76 -8.89
CA ALA A 47 -34.36 -14.08 -8.55
C ALA A 47 -35.88 -14.08 -8.42
N THR A 48 -36.45 -13.00 -7.89
CA THR A 48 -37.91 -12.85 -7.79
C THR A 48 -38.57 -12.59 -9.14
N GLU A 49 -37.93 -11.79 -10.01
CA GLU A 49 -38.49 -11.42 -11.31
C GLU A 49 -38.41 -12.57 -12.32
N ASN A 50 -37.33 -13.35 -12.30
CA ASN A 50 -37.04 -14.35 -13.33
C ASN A 50 -36.68 -15.74 -12.76
N PRO A 51 -37.63 -16.43 -12.11
CA PRO A 51 -37.37 -17.74 -11.51
C PRO A 51 -37.06 -18.82 -12.56
N GLN A 52 -37.63 -18.71 -13.76
CA GLN A 52 -37.39 -19.67 -14.85
C GLN A 52 -35.94 -19.65 -15.32
N ILE A 53 -35.35 -18.47 -15.49
CA ILE A 53 -33.96 -18.31 -15.93
C ILE A 53 -32.98 -18.91 -14.91
N LEU A 54 -33.27 -18.77 -13.61
CA LEU A 54 -32.44 -19.38 -12.56
C LEU A 54 -32.46 -20.91 -12.61
N ASN A 55 -33.62 -21.49 -12.88
CA ASN A 55 -33.75 -22.94 -13.02
C ASN A 55 -33.03 -23.44 -14.28
N ASP A 56 -33.20 -22.73 -15.40
CA ASP A 56 -32.54 -23.05 -16.66
C ASP A 56 -31.01 -22.92 -16.56
N GLN A 57 -30.50 -22.00 -15.73
CA GLN A 57 -29.07 -21.87 -15.45
C GLN A 57 -28.49 -23.07 -14.69
N GLN A 58 -29.28 -23.74 -13.85
CA GLN A 58 -28.82 -24.91 -13.11
C GLN A 58 -28.71 -26.16 -13.99
N VAL A 59 -29.39 -26.17 -15.14
CA VAL A 59 -29.39 -27.28 -16.08
C VAL A 59 -28.48 -26.99 -17.26
N LYS A 60 -27.72 -28.01 -17.70
CA LYS A 60 -26.85 -27.87 -18.87
C LYS A 60 -27.69 -27.79 -20.15
N ASN A 61 -27.70 -26.64 -20.82
CA ASN A 61 -28.33 -26.48 -22.12
C ASN A 61 -27.41 -26.99 -23.25
N VAL A 62 -27.76 -28.13 -23.86
CA VAL A 62 -26.95 -28.81 -24.89
C VAL A 62 -26.87 -27.97 -26.18
N GLY A 63 -27.98 -27.38 -26.60
CA GLY A 63 -28.02 -26.56 -27.82
C GLY A 63 -27.22 -25.26 -27.71
N LEU A 64 -27.21 -24.63 -26.53
CA LEU A 64 -26.35 -23.46 -26.29
C LEU A 64 -24.87 -23.85 -26.30
N LEU A 65 -24.53 -25.01 -25.72
CA LEU A 65 -23.16 -25.50 -25.70
C LEU A 65 -22.62 -25.79 -27.11
N GLU A 66 -23.43 -26.38 -27.98
CA GLU A 66 -23.07 -26.61 -29.38
C GLU A 66 -22.83 -25.29 -30.11
N LYS A 67 -23.74 -24.32 -29.97
CA LYS A 67 -23.56 -22.98 -30.54
C LYS A 67 -22.29 -22.30 -30.04
N LEU A 68 -21.96 -22.42 -28.76
CA LEU A 68 -20.75 -21.82 -28.18
C LEU A 68 -19.45 -22.45 -28.69
N LYS A 69 -19.47 -23.72 -29.15
CA LYS A 69 -18.30 -24.32 -29.79
C LYS A 69 -18.01 -23.69 -31.15
N ASP A 70 -19.06 -23.27 -31.85
CA ASP A 70 -18.97 -22.68 -33.19
C ASP A 70 -18.70 -21.17 -33.16
N VAL A 71 -19.02 -20.49 -32.04
CA VAL A 71 -18.77 -19.05 -31.86
C VAL A 71 -17.28 -18.82 -31.63
N LYS A 72 -16.58 -18.47 -32.71
CA LYS A 72 -15.20 -17.96 -32.69
C LYS A 72 -15.24 -16.43 -32.78
N VAL A 73 -14.68 -15.76 -31.77
CA VAL A 73 -14.48 -14.30 -31.82
C VAL A 73 -13.10 -14.04 -32.41
N ASP A 74 -13.07 -13.65 -33.68
CA ASP A 74 -11.85 -13.15 -34.32
C ASP A 74 -11.79 -11.63 -34.16
N SER A 75 -10.87 -11.15 -33.33
CA SER A 75 -10.62 -9.72 -33.19
C SER A 75 -9.74 -9.25 -34.34
N TYR A 76 -10.31 -8.45 -35.24
CA TYR A 76 -9.59 -7.83 -36.34
C TYR A 76 -9.10 -6.43 -35.95
N GLY A 77 -7.85 -6.12 -36.27
CA GLY A 77 -7.24 -4.81 -36.05
C GLY A 77 -6.11 -4.80 -35.02
N PRO A 78 -5.33 -3.72 -34.97
CA PRO A 78 -4.30 -3.56 -33.95
C PRO A 78 -4.96 -3.50 -32.56
N PRO A 79 -4.36 -4.14 -31.53
CA PRO A 79 -4.89 -4.07 -30.18
C PRO A 79 -5.01 -2.59 -29.77
N ALA A 80 -6.11 -2.24 -29.11
CA ALA A 80 -6.31 -0.89 -28.61
C ALA A 80 -5.11 -0.50 -27.72
N GLU A 81 -4.40 0.57 -28.10
CA GLU A 81 -3.33 1.12 -27.28
C GLU A 81 -3.95 1.60 -25.96
N ILE A 82 -3.77 0.82 -24.90
CA ILE A 82 -4.13 1.24 -23.55
C ILE A 82 -3.13 2.32 -23.14
N LYS A 83 -3.45 3.58 -23.47
CA LYS A 83 -2.71 4.75 -23.01
C LYS A 83 -3.01 4.96 -21.53
N SER A 84 -2.38 4.14 -20.69
CA SER A 84 -2.34 4.39 -19.26
C SER A 84 -1.62 5.72 -19.04
N ALA A 85 -2.33 6.73 -18.53
CA ALA A 85 -1.72 8.00 -18.12
C ALA A 85 -0.64 7.78 -17.04
N ARG A 86 -0.69 6.66 -16.32
CA ARG A 86 0.30 6.28 -15.33
C ARG A 86 1.34 5.34 -15.96
N LYS A 87 2.54 5.86 -16.20
CA LYS A 87 3.70 5.06 -16.62
C LYS A 87 4.01 4.02 -15.53
N LEU A 88 4.31 2.80 -15.95
CA LEU A 88 4.85 1.79 -15.05
C LEU A 88 6.21 2.29 -14.53
N PRO A 89 6.57 1.99 -13.27
CA PRO A 89 7.90 2.32 -12.76
C PRO A 89 8.97 1.61 -13.60
N GLU A 90 9.87 2.39 -14.19
CA GLU A 90 10.96 1.89 -15.03
C GLU A 90 12.01 1.13 -14.20
N THR A 91 12.20 1.55 -12.96
CA THR A 91 13.19 0.97 -12.05
C THR A 91 12.53 -0.03 -11.09
N ARG A 92 13.05 -1.26 -11.06
CA ARG A 92 12.62 -2.33 -10.14
C ARG A 92 13.51 -2.50 -8.90
N SER A 93 14.47 -1.59 -8.69
CA SER A 93 15.36 -1.65 -7.53
C SER A 93 14.60 -1.35 -6.24
N ALA A 94 15.07 -1.92 -5.13
CA ALA A 94 14.63 -1.48 -3.81
C ALA A 94 14.90 0.02 -3.65
N LEU A 95 13.91 0.76 -3.14
CA LEU A 95 14.09 2.15 -2.74
C LEU A 95 15.13 2.17 -1.61
N LYS A 96 16.12 3.07 -1.70
CA LYS A 96 17.05 3.28 -0.59
C LYS A 96 16.28 3.79 0.61
N ASP A 97 16.65 3.31 1.78
CA ASP A 97 16.11 3.85 3.03
C ASP A 97 16.46 5.34 3.13
N TYR A 98 15.46 6.14 3.49
CA TYR A 98 15.65 7.56 3.73
C TYR A 98 16.19 7.75 5.14
N GLU A 99 17.09 8.73 5.31
CA GLU A 99 17.74 9.07 6.59
C GLU A 99 16.76 9.23 7.75
N TYR A 100 15.57 9.75 7.48
CA TYR A 100 14.50 9.96 8.45
C TYR A 100 13.29 9.03 8.25
N GLY A 101 13.45 7.94 7.47
CA GLY A 101 12.37 7.01 7.14
C GLY A 101 11.27 7.57 6.23
N ILE A 102 11.38 8.84 5.81
CA ILE A 102 10.39 9.54 4.99
C ILE A 102 11.07 10.09 3.74
N ARG A 103 10.41 9.96 2.58
CA ARG A 103 10.86 10.61 1.35
C ARG A 103 10.71 12.12 1.47
N GLU A 104 11.80 12.85 1.44
CA GLU A 104 11.78 14.32 1.39
C GLU A 104 11.29 14.83 0.03
N PRO A 105 10.56 15.97 -0.01
CA PRO A 105 10.12 16.58 -1.26
C PRO A 105 11.30 17.16 -2.05
N ASP A 106 11.24 17.05 -3.38
CA ASP A 106 12.29 17.55 -4.27
C ASP A 106 12.32 19.09 -4.34
N LYS A 107 11.16 19.74 -4.09
CA LYS A 107 11.02 21.20 -4.02
C LYS A 107 10.34 21.58 -2.72
N ILE A 108 11.01 22.43 -1.94
CA ILE A 108 10.51 22.92 -0.66
C ILE A 108 9.88 24.29 -0.89
N PRO A 109 8.59 24.48 -0.60
CA PRO A 109 7.94 25.78 -0.72
C PRO A 109 8.45 26.74 0.37
N GLU A 110 8.38 28.04 0.08
CA GLU A 110 8.81 29.08 1.02
C GLU A 110 7.98 29.03 2.32
N GLY A 111 8.62 29.33 3.46
CA GLY A 111 7.99 29.23 4.77
C GLY A 111 7.76 27.80 5.27
N LYS A 112 8.22 26.77 4.55
CA LYS A 112 8.22 25.36 4.98
C LYS A 112 9.64 24.83 5.09
N VAL A 113 9.82 23.84 5.95
CA VAL A 113 11.11 23.17 6.18
C VAL A 113 10.94 21.67 6.25
N THR A 114 11.96 20.94 5.80
CA THR A 114 12.03 19.49 5.95
C THR A 114 12.70 19.13 7.27
N LEU A 115 12.52 17.88 7.72
CA LEU A 115 13.07 17.42 8.98
C LEU A 115 14.60 17.52 9.01
N ARG A 116 15.27 17.24 7.88
CA ARG A 116 16.72 17.44 7.73
C ARG A 116 17.15 18.88 7.97
N LEU A 117 16.42 19.85 7.39
CA LEU A 117 16.76 21.27 7.55
C LEU A 117 16.53 21.73 9.00
N VAL A 118 15.44 21.29 9.63
CA VAL A 118 15.21 21.56 11.06
C VAL A 118 16.34 21.00 11.91
N HIS A 119 16.76 19.76 11.65
CA HIS A 119 17.87 19.14 12.39
C HIS A 119 19.18 19.92 12.22
N LYS A 120 19.52 20.32 10.99
CA LYS A 120 20.69 21.16 10.70
C LYS A 120 20.63 22.51 11.41
N MET A 121 19.47 23.17 11.39
CA MET A 121 19.25 24.45 12.07
C MET A 121 19.44 24.33 13.58
N LEU A 122 18.88 23.28 14.20
CA LEU A 122 19.02 23.03 15.63
C LEU A 122 20.48 22.78 16.02
N ILE A 123 21.20 21.97 15.24
CA ILE A 123 22.63 21.72 15.47
C ILE A 123 23.44 23.00 15.33
N ALA A 124 23.21 23.79 14.27
CA ALA A 124 23.93 25.03 14.03
C ALA A 124 23.72 26.06 15.17
N TYR A 125 22.48 26.22 15.63
CA TYR A 125 22.15 27.09 16.76
C TYR A 125 22.80 26.62 18.07
N GLN A 126 22.90 25.31 18.26
CA GLN A 126 23.48 24.73 19.47
C GLN A 126 25.01 24.81 19.51
N VAL A 127 25.68 24.72 18.36
CA VAL A 127 27.15 24.85 18.26
C VAL A 127 27.58 26.30 18.43
N SER A 128 26.89 27.24 17.77
CA SER A 128 27.27 28.66 17.75
C SER A 128 26.04 29.57 17.93
N PRO A 129 25.48 29.69 19.15
CA PRO A 129 24.28 30.50 19.39
C PRO A 129 24.51 32.00 19.11
N ASP A 130 25.74 32.49 19.31
CA ASP A 130 26.08 33.90 19.11
C ASP A 130 26.12 34.27 17.62
N GLU A 131 26.58 33.35 16.76
CA GLU A 131 26.70 33.56 15.31
C GLU A 131 25.39 33.26 14.55
N GLN A 132 24.55 32.39 15.10
CA GLN A 132 23.30 31.92 14.49
C GLN A 132 22.09 32.53 15.20
N THR A 133 21.98 33.86 15.17
CA THR A 133 20.83 34.57 15.75
C THR A 133 19.53 34.22 15.02
N ILE A 134 18.39 34.28 15.74
CA ILE A 134 17.04 34.02 15.23
C ILE A 134 16.76 34.77 13.92
N SER A 135 17.13 36.05 13.82
CA SER A 135 16.90 36.86 12.62
C SER A 135 17.72 36.40 11.41
N LYS A 136 18.93 35.84 11.64
CA LYS A 136 19.77 35.29 10.58
C LYS A 136 19.17 34.00 10.02
N LEU A 137 18.77 33.08 10.90
CA LEU A 137 18.12 31.82 10.52
C LEU A 137 16.77 32.04 9.85
N SER A 138 15.97 32.99 10.34
CA SER A 138 14.70 33.37 9.71
C SER A 138 14.89 33.82 8.26
N LYS A 139 15.90 34.65 7.99
CA LYS A 139 16.21 35.12 6.63
C LYS A 139 16.75 34.00 5.73
N GLU A 140 17.62 33.15 6.25
CA GLU A 140 18.24 32.05 5.50
C GLU A 140 17.19 31.01 5.07
N TYR A 141 16.31 30.60 5.98
CA TYR A 141 15.30 29.57 5.73
C TYR A 141 13.92 30.14 5.33
N LYS A 142 13.80 31.47 5.20
CA LYS A 142 12.54 32.19 4.91
C LYS A 142 11.40 31.79 5.86
N LEU A 143 11.69 31.71 7.16
CA LEU A 143 10.75 31.33 8.21
C LEU A 143 10.34 32.53 9.06
N ASP A 144 9.15 32.50 9.64
CA ASP A 144 8.70 33.55 10.57
C ASP A 144 9.49 33.49 11.89
N GLU A 145 10.00 34.63 12.35
CA GLU A 145 10.86 34.73 13.54
C GLU A 145 10.16 34.20 14.79
N LYS A 146 8.85 34.46 14.93
CA LYS A 146 8.05 33.97 16.08
C LYS A 146 7.99 32.46 16.12
N THR A 147 7.74 31.84 14.96
CA THR A 147 7.69 30.37 14.85
C THR A 147 9.05 29.74 15.10
N LEU A 148 10.12 30.35 14.57
CA LEU A 148 11.48 29.87 14.75
C LEU A 148 11.93 29.96 16.21
N GLN A 149 11.57 31.04 16.91
CA GLN A 149 11.82 31.18 18.34
C GLN A 149 11.14 30.06 19.15
N GLN A 150 9.87 29.75 18.86
CA GLN A 150 9.17 28.64 19.52
C GLN A 150 9.85 27.29 19.26
N VAL A 151 10.29 27.05 18.03
CA VAL A 151 11.00 25.82 17.67
C VAL A 151 12.31 25.69 18.45
N LEU A 152 13.11 26.75 18.55
CA LEU A 152 14.38 26.73 19.29
C LEU A 152 14.20 26.60 20.82
N VAL A 153 13.09 27.09 21.36
CA VAL A 153 12.77 26.96 22.79
C VAL A 153 12.36 25.53 23.13
N HIS A 154 11.52 24.90 22.29
CA HIS A 154 10.92 23.59 22.60
C HIS A 154 11.72 22.40 22.07
N PHE A 155 12.60 22.60 21.09
CA PHE A 155 13.40 21.52 20.50
C PHE A 155 14.90 21.80 20.67
N LYS A 156 15.65 20.76 21.04
CA LYS A 156 17.12 20.79 21.17
C LYS A 156 17.72 19.56 20.49
N ALA A 157 18.92 19.69 19.93
CA ALA A 157 19.61 18.50 19.40
C ALA A 157 20.12 17.65 20.57
N MET A 158 20.15 16.33 20.35
CA MET A 158 20.61 15.39 21.38
C MET A 158 22.10 15.59 21.65
N ASN A 159 22.46 15.77 22.92
CA ASN A 159 23.85 15.76 23.35
C ASN A 159 24.29 14.30 23.54
N LEU A 160 25.23 13.84 22.71
CA LEU A 160 25.85 12.53 22.90
C LEU A 160 26.85 12.63 24.05
N HIS A 161 26.46 12.11 25.23
CA HIS A 161 27.40 11.95 26.33
C HIS A 161 28.18 10.65 26.10
N ILE A 162 29.45 10.76 25.71
CA ILE A 162 30.36 9.63 25.63
C ILE A 162 30.97 9.45 27.04
N PRO A 163 30.74 8.30 27.71
CA PRO A 163 31.30 8.02 29.02
C PRO A 163 32.82 7.85 28.99
#